data_AF-A0A2N5N5S1-F1
#
_entry.id   AF-A0A2N5N5S1-F1
#
_cell.length_a   1.000
_cell.length_b   1.000
_cell.length_c   1.000
_cell.angle_alpha   90.00
_cell.angle_beta   90.00
_cell.angle_gamma   90.00
#
_symmetry.space_group_name_H-M   'P 1'
#
loop_
_entity.id
_entity.type
_entity.pdbx_description
1 polymer ?
#
loop_
_entity_poly.entity_id
_entity_poly.type
_entity_poly.pdbx_seq_one_letter_code
_entity_poly.pdbx_strand_id
1 'polypeptide(L)'
;MAGGAVLPMIRFAVDPLLEKRAGGSFVKVVEESKVKVGEPTEFKFKIHQVDAWYVSDPEQAAWIMKDDKGKIFALSPVCKHLGCTIGWNTTTANQYVCPCHGAHYTVDGKNLSVAPAPLDEYQVKVENGFVYLGDIIPNTRV
;
A
#
# COMPACT_ATOMS: atom_id res chain seq x y z
N MET A 1 -16.98 47.94 7.39
CA MET A 1 -17.91 46.85 7.02
C MET A 1 -17.36 45.85 6.00
N ALA A 2 -16.12 45.97 5.49
CA ALA A 2 -15.54 44.99 4.54
C ALA A 2 -14.80 43.81 5.18
N GLY A 3 -14.48 43.87 6.48
CA GLY A 3 -13.67 42.85 7.17
C GLY A 3 -14.41 41.57 7.58
N GLY A 4 -15.75 41.58 7.63
CA GLY A 4 -16.54 40.45 8.14
C GLY A 4 -16.59 39.24 7.19
N ALA A 5 -16.51 39.46 5.88
CA ALA A 5 -16.58 38.40 4.88
C ALA A 5 -15.21 37.79 4.53
N VAL A 6 -14.12 38.49 4.83
CA VAL A 6 -12.76 38.04 4.49
C VAL A 6 -12.29 36.93 5.44
N LEU A 7 -12.62 37.03 6.73
CA LEU A 7 -12.19 36.08 7.76
C LEU A 7 -12.71 34.64 7.51
N PRO A 8 -14.01 34.42 7.19
CA PRO A 8 -14.50 33.07 6.86
C PRO A 8 -13.83 32.47 5.62
N MET A 9 -13.52 33.29 4.61
CA MET A 9 -12.87 32.84 3.37
C MET A 9 -11.41 32.44 3.59
N ILE A 10 -10.67 33.24 4.37
CA ILE A 10 -9.30 32.89 4.77
C ILE A 10 -9.31 31.60 5.60
N ARG A 11 -10.26 31.49 6.54
CA ARG A 11 -10.37 30.29 7.37
C ARG A 11 -10.67 29.04 6.53
N PHE A 12 -11.58 29.11 5.58
CA PHE A 12 -11.86 28.00 4.66
C PHE A 12 -10.64 27.65 3.77
N ALA A 13 -9.81 28.61 3.41
CA ALA A 13 -8.60 28.34 2.63
C ALA A 13 -7.46 27.72 3.46
N VAL A 14 -7.39 28.05 4.76
CA VAL A 14 -6.23 27.71 5.62
C VAL A 14 -6.52 26.54 6.57
N ASP A 15 -7.76 26.34 7.02
CA ASP A 15 -8.12 25.27 7.97
C ASP A 15 -7.64 23.87 7.54
N PRO A 16 -7.79 23.42 6.28
CA PRO A 16 -7.30 22.11 5.84
C PRO A 16 -5.78 21.93 5.92
N LEU A 17 -5.04 23.04 5.86
CA LEU A 17 -3.59 23.03 5.99
C LEU A 17 -3.15 22.99 7.47
N LEU A 18 -4.01 23.44 8.38
CA LEU A 18 -3.75 23.46 9.83
C LEU A 18 -4.22 22.18 10.53
N GLU A 19 -5.09 21.39 9.91
CA GLU A 19 -5.39 20.05 10.42
C GLU A 19 -4.13 19.17 10.39
N LYS A 20 -3.78 18.59 11.54
CA LYS A 20 -2.66 17.66 11.63
C LYS A 20 -2.92 16.49 10.68
N ARG A 21 -2.18 16.42 9.58
CA ARG A 21 -2.06 15.18 8.82
C ARG A 21 -1.49 14.14 9.78
N ALA A 22 -2.30 13.14 10.12
CA ALA A 22 -1.82 11.96 10.82
C ALA A 22 -0.90 11.20 9.85
N GLY A 23 0.37 11.59 9.82
CA GLY A 23 1.39 10.86 9.09
C GLY A 23 1.52 9.44 9.66
N GLY A 24 1.58 8.45 8.77
CA GLY A 24 1.95 7.08 9.10
C GLY A 24 1.02 6.36 10.08
N SER A 25 -0.30 6.42 9.88
CA SER A 25 -1.21 5.56 10.65
C SER A 25 -1.07 4.12 10.15
N PHE A 26 -0.22 3.35 10.81
CA PHE A 26 -0.18 1.90 10.64
C PHE A 26 -1.60 1.32 10.75
N VAL A 27 -2.09 0.73 9.67
CA VAL A 27 -3.42 0.12 9.61
C VAL A 27 -3.29 -1.35 9.96
N LYS A 28 -4.15 -1.83 10.86
CA LYS A 28 -4.23 -3.25 11.22
C LYS A 28 -4.83 -4.03 10.06
N VAL A 29 -4.08 -4.97 9.47
CA VAL A 29 -4.52 -5.70 8.27
C VAL A 29 -4.91 -7.14 8.56
N VAL A 30 -4.02 -7.92 9.16
CA VAL A 30 -4.23 -9.36 9.33
C VAL A 30 -3.54 -9.90 10.58
N GLU A 31 -4.02 -11.01 11.11
CA GLU A 31 -3.29 -11.81 12.11
C GLU A 31 -2.06 -12.46 11.47
N GLU A 32 -0.95 -12.46 12.20
CA GLU A 32 0.31 -13.07 11.77
C GLU A 32 0.17 -14.57 11.46
N SER A 33 -0.75 -15.28 12.13
CA SER A 33 -1.01 -16.70 11.94
C SER A 33 -1.61 -17.04 10.57
N LYS A 34 -2.29 -16.08 9.93
CA LYS A 34 -2.94 -16.25 8.62
C LYS A 34 -1.99 -15.99 7.45
N VAL A 35 -0.80 -15.44 7.73
CA VAL A 35 0.22 -15.19 6.71
C VAL A 35 1.01 -16.48 6.47
N LYS A 36 0.97 -16.96 5.22
CA LYS A 36 1.68 -18.17 4.78
C LYS A 36 3.17 -17.92 4.53
N VAL A 37 3.97 -18.98 4.68
CA VAL A 37 5.40 -18.99 4.33
C VAL A 37 5.56 -19.37 2.87
N GLY A 38 6.30 -18.59 2.10
CA GLY A 38 6.63 -18.89 0.70
C GLY A 38 5.47 -18.75 -0.32
N GLU A 39 4.26 -18.43 0.13
CA GLU A 39 3.10 -18.20 -0.74
C GLU A 39 2.49 -16.82 -0.45
N PRO A 40 2.56 -15.86 -1.38
CA PRO A 40 1.99 -14.54 -1.17
C PRO A 40 0.47 -14.59 -1.21
N THR A 41 -0.17 -13.93 -0.25
CA THR A 41 -1.63 -13.86 -0.12
C THR A 41 -2.09 -12.41 -0.19
N GLU A 42 -3.16 -12.14 -0.94
CA GLU A 42 -3.75 -10.81 -1.03
C GLU A 42 -4.60 -10.51 0.20
N PHE A 43 -4.39 -9.35 0.81
CA PHE A 43 -5.24 -8.82 1.87
C PHE A 43 -5.72 -7.43 1.51
N LYS A 44 -7.01 -7.20 1.70
CA LYS A 44 -7.65 -5.90 1.49
C LYS A 44 -7.92 -5.23 2.83
N PHE A 45 -7.69 -3.94 2.89
CA PHE A 45 -7.87 -3.14 4.10
C PHE A 45 -8.28 -1.71 3.72
N LYS A 46 -8.91 -1.00 4.65
CA LYS A 46 -9.33 0.38 4.42
C LYS A 46 -8.34 1.32 5.10
N ILE A 47 -7.96 2.38 4.39
CA ILE A 47 -7.19 3.48 4.99
C ILE A 47 -8.16 4.63 5.25
N HIS A 48 -8.19 5.13 6.47
CA HIS A 48 -8.93 6.35 6.78
C HIS A 48 -8.15 7.55 6.25
N GLN A 49 -8.61 8.11 5.12
CA GLN A 49 -7.94 9.18 4.42
C GLN A 49 -8.78 10.47 4.52
N VAL A 50 -8.15 11.51 5.05
CA VAL A 50 -8.69 12.88 5.07
C VAL A 50 -7.94 13.70 4.03
N ASP A 51 -8.62 14.06 2.94
CA ASP A 51 -8.10 14.94 1.90
C ASP A 51 -8.79 16.30 1.96
N ALA A 52 -8.13 17.23 2.65
CA ALA A 52 -8.67 18.53 2.99
C ALA A 52 -10.05 18.43 3.67
N TRP A 53 -11.13 18.75 2.95
CA TRP A 53 -12.49 18.74 3.47
C TRP A 53 -13.21 17.40 3.29
N TYR A 54 -12.58 16.43 2.62
CA TYR A 54 -13.20 15.15 2.29
C TYR A 54 -12.61 14.03 3.13
N VAL A 55 -13.50 13.27 3.77
CA VAL A 55 -13.14 12.04 4.50
C VAL A 55 -13.58 10.86 3.65
N SER A 56 -12.67 9.92 3.45
CA SER A 56 -12.92 8.70 2.68
C SER A 56 -12.20 7.52 3.29
N ASP A 57 -12.75 6.32 3.08
CA ASP A 57 -12.14 5.06 3.50
C ASP A 57 -11.81 4.20 2.27
N PRO A 58 -10.87 4.62 1.40
CA PRO A 58 -10.49 3.83 0.23
C PRO A 58 -10.01 2.44 0.64
N GLU A 59 -10.49 1.44 -0.09
CA GLU A 59 -9.99 0.07 0.01
C GLU A 59 -8.65 -0.04 -0.74
N GLN A 60 -7.63 -0.48 -0.02
CA GLN A 60 -6.32 -0.82 -0.53
C GLN A 60 -6.10 -2.32 -0.45
N ALA A 61 -5.12 -2.81 -1.21
CA ALA A 61 -4.70 -4.19 -1.19
C ALA A 61 -3.18 -4.29 -1.04
N ALA A 62 -2.73 -5.39 -0.43
CA ALA A 62 -1.33 -5.73 -0.30
C ALA A 62 -1.14 -7.24 -0.47
N TRP A 63 -0.03 -7.63 -1.09
CA TRP A 63 0.42 -9.01 -1.12
C TRP A 63 1.35 -9.27 0.06
N ILE A 64 0.90 -10.04 1.04
CA ILE A 64 1.65 -10.30 2.28
C ILE A 64 2.17 -11.74 2.28
N MET A 65 3.43 -11.91 2.66
CA MET A 65 4.09 -13.21 2.75
C MET A 65 5.11 -13.24 3.90
N LYS A 66 5.37 -14.43 4.46
CA LYS A 66 6.57 -14.72 5.25
C LYS A 66 7.66 -15.30 4.36
N ASP A 67 8.87 -14.75 4.45
CA ASP A 67 10.04 -15.39 3.86
C ASP A 67 10.50 -16.61 4.68
N ASP A 68 11.47 -17.35 4.15
CA ASP A 68 12.01 -18.58 4.78
C ASP A 68 12.65 -18.33 6.14
N LYS A 69 13.00 -17.07 6.46
CA LYS A 69 13.54 -16.65 7.77
C LYS A 69 12.43 -16.24 8.74
N GLY A 70 11.16 -16.35 8.33
CA GLY A 70 9.99 -15.97 9.10
C GLY A 70 9.70 -14.46 9.10
N LYS A 71 10.43 -13.65 8.34
CA LYS A 71 10.19 -12.21 8.26
C LYS A 71 9.00 -11.94 7.36
N ILE A 72 8.03 -11.19 7.87
CA ILE A 72 6.86 -10.74 7.11
C ILE A 72 7.26 -9.53 6.26
N PHE A 73 6.82 -9.53 5.01
CA PHE A 73 6.85 -8.37 4.15
C PHE A 73 5.55 -8.26 3.37
N ALA A 74 5.29 -7.07 2.83
CA ALA A 74 4.08 -6.77 2.10
C ALA A 74 4.42 -5.94 0.86
N LEU A 75 4.01 -6.41 -0.31
CA LEU A 75 4.23 -5.72 -1.58
C LEU A 75 2.97 -4.99 -2.04
N SER A 76 3.16 -3.83 -2.65
CA SER A 76 2.11 -3.10 -3.35
C SER A 76 1.66 -3.87 -4.59
N PRO A 77 0.34 -4.04 -4.81
CA PRO A 77 -0.16 -4.68 -6.02
C PRO A 77 -0.13 -3.73 -7.23
N VAL A 78 0.37 -2.50 -7.07
CA VAL A 78 0.40 -1.48 -8.13
C VAL A 78 1.58 -1.75 -9.07
N CYS A 79 1.27 -2.09 -10.32
CA CYS A 79 2.26 -2.31 -11.35
C CYS A 79 3.06 -1.03 -11.65
N LYS A 80 4.39 -1.11 -11.59
CA LYS A 80 5.30 0.01 -11.89
C LYS A 80 5.42 0.39 -13.36
N HIS A 81 4.68 -0.29 -14.24
CA HIS A 81 4.54 0.15 -15.63
C HIS A 81 3.60 1.37 -15.72
N LEU A 82 2.30 1.16 -15.48
CA LEU A 82 1.26 2.19 -15.63
C LEU A 82 0.16 2.10 -14.54
N GLY A 83 0.42 1.44 -13.42
CA GLY A 83 -0.44 1.50 -12.22
C GLY A 83 -1.58 0.47 -12.14
N CYS A 84 -1.70 -0.47 -13.09
CA CYS A 84 -2.69 -1.55 -12.97
C CYS A 84 -2.43 -2.45 -11.75
N THR A 85 -3.48 -3.04 -11.19
CA THR A 85 -3.38 -4.05 -10.13
C THR A 85 -2.85 -5.37 -10.70
N ILE A 86 -1.83 -5.94 -10.05
CA ILE A 86 -1.24 -7.23 -10.40
C ILE A 86 -1.90 -8.37 -9.60
N GLY A 87 -1.89 -9.57 -10.20
CA GLY A 87 -2.32 -10.81 -9.53
C GLY A 87 -1.15 -11.77 -9.32
N TRP A 88 -1.27 -12.71 -8.39
CA TRP A 88 -0.36 -13.84 -8.25
C TRP A 88 -0.78 -14.99 -9.16
N ASN A 89 0.14 -15.48 -10.00
CA ASN A 89 -0.08 -16.62 -10.88
C ASN A 89 0.72 -17.82 -10.38
N THR A 90 0.05 -18.96 -10.17
CA THR A 90 0.69 -20.24 -9.78
C THR A 90 0.72 -21.27 -10.91
N THR A 91 0.06 -20.99 -12.04
CA THR A 91 -0.13 -21.94 -13.14
C THR A 91 1.05 -21.97 -14.11
N THR A 92 1.67 -20.82 -14.39
CA THR A 92 2.76 -20.73 -15.39
C THR A 92 4.12 -20.57 -14.74
N ALA A 93 4.21 -19.72 -13.73
CA ALA A 93 5.39 -19.46 -12.93
C ALA A 93 4.92 -18.74 -11.67
N ASN A 94 5.43 -19.11 -10.48
CA ASN A 94 5.15 -18.45 -9.20
C ASN A 94 5.64 -16.99 -9.24
N GLN A 95 4.83 -16.12 -9.83
CA GLN A 95 5.17 -14.74 -10.20
C GLN A 95 3.94 -13.85 -10.09
N TYR A 96 4.18 -12.55 -9.87
CA TYR A 96 3.14 -11.56 -10.07
C TYR A 96 3.01 -11.22 -11.54
N VAL A 97 1.77 -11.16 -12.02
CA VAL A 97 1.44 -10.88 -13.42
C VAL A 97 0.46 -9.71 -13.50
N CYS A 98 0.81 -8.73 -14.33
CA CYS A 98 -0.05 -7.59 -14.65
C CYS A 98 -0.86 -7.88 -15.92
N PRO A 99 -2.21 -7.92 -15.87
CA PRO A 99 -3.03 -8.28 -17.01
C PRO A 99 -3.06 -7.23 -18.13
N CYS A 100 -2.69 -5.97 -17.84
CA CYS A 100 -2.81 -4.88 -18.80
C CYS A 100 -1.81 -4.96 -19.97
N HIS A 101 -0.53 -5.21 -19.68
CA HIS A 101 0.54 -5.19 -20.68
C HIS A 101 1.54 -6.34 -20.52
N GLY A 102 1.24 -7.32 -19.67
CA GLY A 102 2.10 -8.49 -19.45
C GLY A 102 3.39 -8.19 -18.67
N ALA A 103 3.35 -7.27 -17.70
CA ALA A 103 4.47 -7.08 -16.78
C ALA A 103 4.54 -8.24 -15.78
N HIS A 104 5.74 -8.77 -15.55
CA HIS A 104 5.98 -9.87 -14.61
C HIS A 104 6.94 -9.43 -13.50
N TYR A 105 6.74 -9.97 -12.31
CA TYR A 105 7.62 -9.76 -11.16
C TYR A 105 7.89 -11.07 -10.41
N THR A 106 9.06 -11.16 -9.78
CA THR A 106 9.38 -12.28 -8.87
C THR A 106 8.53 -12.24 -7.60
N VAL A 107 8.60 -13.29 -6.78
CA VAL A 107 7.94 -13.33 -5.46
C VAL A 107 8.39 -12.20 -4.52
N ASP A 108 9.63 -11.73 -4.64
CA ASP A 108 10.15 -10.56 -3.90
C ASP A 108 9.83 -9.22 -4.59
N GLY A 109 9.11 -9.23 -5.71
CA GLY A 109 8.69 -8.03 -6.43
C GLY A 109 9.72 -7.45 -7.41
N LYS A 110 10.82 -8.16 -7.71
CA LYS A 110 11.78 -7.74 -8.74
C LYS A 110 11.12 -7.77 -10.11
N ASN A 111 11.22 -6.69 -10.86
CA ASN A 111 10.70 -6.63 -12.22
C ASN A 111 11.47 -7.59 -13.15
N LEU A 112 10.73 -8.33 -13.98
CA LEU A 112 11.26 -9.29 -14.93
C LEU A 112 11.08 -8.83 -16.37
N SER A 113 9.90 -8.29 -16.69
CA SER A 113 9.54 -7.83 -18.03
C SER A 113 8.62 -6.63 -17.98
N VAL A 114 8.69 -5.79 -19.02
CA VAL A 114 7.83 -4.61 -19.29
C VAL A 114 7.99 -3.46 -18.29
N ALA A 115 7.87 -3.73 -16.98
CA ALA A 115 7.99 -2.71 -15.96
C ALA A 115 9.46 -2.29 -15.75
N PRO A 116 9.74 -0.98 -15.61
CA PRO A 116 11.10 -0.45 -15.48
C PRO A 116 11.67 -0.57 -14.06
N ALA A 117 10.85 -0.88 -13.05
CA ALA A 117 11.23 -0.85 -11.64
C ALA A 117 10.53 -1.97 -10.85
N PRO A 118 11.13 -2.44 -9.74
CA PRO A 118 10.50 -3.42 -8.85
C PRO A 118 9.26 -2.85 -8.17
N LEU A 119 8.34 -3.73 -7.76
CA LEU A 119 7.18 -3.35 -6.96
C LEU A 119 7.63 -2.64 -5.68
N ASP A 120 6.87 -1.65 -5.24
CA ASP A 120 7.08 -1.00 -3.95
C ASP A 120 6.64 -1.93 -2.81
N GLU A 121 7.16 -1.71 -1.60
CA GLU A 121 6.76 -2.44 -0.40
C GLU A 121 6.04 -1.53 0.59
N TYR A 122 5.14 -2.09 1.39
CA TYR A 122 4.58 -1.40 2.54
C TYR A 122 5.53 -1.49 3.72
N GLN A 123 5.61 -0.44 4.52
CA GLN A 123 6.21 -0.55 5.85
C GLN A 123 5.43 -1.56 6.68
N VAL A 124 6.10 -2.57 7.21
CA VAL A 124 5.48 -3.62 8.03
C VAL A 124 5.87 -3.45 9.49
N LYS A 125 4.87 -3.50 10.36
CA LYS A 125 5.03 -3.57 11.81
C LYS A 125 4.23 -4.73 12.37
N VAL A 126 4.84 -5.57 13.20
CA VAL A 126 4.17 -6.71 13.83
C VAL A 126 4.08 -6.44 15.32
N GLU A 127 2.85 -6.35 15.84
CA GLU A 127 2.59 -6.11 17.27
C GLU A 127 1.41 -6.95 17.73
N ASN A 128 1.53 -7.55 18.91
CA ASN A 128 0.47 -8.35 19.54
C ASN A 128 -0.13 -9.45 18.63
N GLY A 129 0.69 -10.06 17.76
CA GLY A 129 0.26 -11.10 16.81
C GLY A 129 -0.51 -10.59 15.60
N PHE A 130 -0.51 -9.28 15.35
CA PHE A 130 -1.12 -8.66 14.17
C PHE A 130 -0.07 -7.96 13.31
N VAL A 131 -0.30 -8.00 12.00
CA VAL A 131 0.48 -7.30 10.98
C VAL A 131 -0.21 -5.98 10.69
N TYR A 132 0.56 -4.91 10.81
CA TYR A 132 0.18 -3.56 10.48
C TYR A 132 0.96 -3.07 9.26
N LEU A 133 0.29 -2.38 8.35
CA LEU A 133 0.89 -1.78 7.17
C LEU A 133 0.87 -0.25 7.29
N GLY A 134 2.02 0.37 7.04
CA GLY A 134 2.20 1.82 7.00
C GLY A 134 2.31 2.32 5.57
N ASP A 135 3.13 3.36 5.37
CA ASP A 135 3.32 3.98 4.08
C ASP A 135 4.02 3.04 3.07
N ILE A 136 3.80 3.31 1.78
CA ILE A 136 4.50 2.62 0.69
C ILE A 136 5.90 3.24 0.54
N ILE A 137 6.92 2.39 0.51
CA ILE A 137 8.34 2.73 0.33
C ILE A 137 8.94 1.95 -0.84
N PRO A 138 10.07 2.42 -1.42
CA PRO A 138 10.81 1.61 -2.39
C PRO A 138 11.20 0.27 -1.77
N ASN A 139 11.07 -0.80 -2.55
CA ASN A 139 11.33 -2.15 -2.07
C ASN A 139 12.81 -2.36 -1.74
N THR A 140 13.07 -2.66 -0.47
CA THR A 140 14.43 -2.85 0.07
C THR A 140 14.96 -4.27 -0.09
N ARG A 141 14.15 -5.21 -0.63
CA ARG A 141 14.51 -6.62 -0.78
C ARG A 141 15.26 -6.93 -2.08
N VAL A 142 15.24 -6.04 -3.08
CA VAL A 142 15.71 -6.30 -4.45
C VAL A 142 16.60 -5.20 -5.02
#